data_AF-A0A923F135-F1
#
_entry.id   AF-A0A923F135-F1
#
_cell.length_a   1.000
_cell.length_b   1.000
_cell.length_c   1.000
_cell.angle_alpha   90.00
_cell.angle_beta   90.00
_cell.angle_gamma   90.00
#
_symmetry.space_group_name_H-M   'P 1'
#
loop_
_entity.id
_entity.type
_entity.pdbx_description
1 polymer ?
#
loop_
_entity_poly.entity_id
_entity_poly.type
_entity_poly.pdbx_seq_one_letter_code
_entity_poly.pdbx_strand_id
1 'polypeptide(L)'
;MIKQTFAALIATAGLLSAGAALADKPGAGWITIEKAIEVAKTKAGYVEVYEIGADNDGYWEGEGRKADGTVYEFRIDGASGNVLRDQKD
;
A
#
# COMPACT_ATOMS: atom_id res chain seq x y z
N MET A 1 17.08 18.53 1.85
CA MET A 1 15.98 18.41 2.83
C MET A 1 15.85 16.93 3.15
N ILE A 2 16.38 16.54 4.31
CA ILE A 2 16.52 15.14 4.73
C ILE A 2 15.30 14.85 5.59
N LYS A 3 14.45 13.91 5.19
CA LYS A 3 13.41 13.30 6.05
C LYS A 3 13.08 11.90 5.51
N GLN A 4 13.89 10.95 5.99
CA GLN A 4 13.48 9.76 6.75
C GLN A 4 13.33 8.52 5.87
N THR A 5 14.50 7.92 5.62
CA THR A 5 14.69 6.53 5.24
C THR A 5 14.04 5.61 6.28
N PHE A 6 12.97 4.93 5.91
CA PHE A 6 12.57 3.67 6.54
C PHE A 6 12.82 2.55 5.55
N ALA A 7 14.07 2.10 5.52
CA ALA A 7 14.40 0.82 4.94
C ALA A 7 13.93 -0.27 5.92
N ALA A 8 12.84 -0.95 5.59
CA ALA A 8 12.50 -2.23 6.20
C ALA A 8 12.97 -3.36 5.27
N LEU A 9 14.29 -3.57 5.20
CA LEU A 9 14.86 -4.79 4.65
C LEU A 9 14.52 -5.96 5.60
N ILE A 10 13.43 -6.67 5.33
CA ILE A 10 13.17 -7.98 5.95
C ILE A 10 13.44 -9.07 4.91
N ALA A 11 14.72 -9.46 4.83
CA ALA A 11 15.10 -10.71 4.21
C ALA A 11 14.85 -11.85 5.20
N THR A 12 13.68 -12.48 5.15
CA THR A 12 13.45 -13.79 5.78
C THR A 12 12.80 -14.74 4.78
N ALA A 13 13.63 -15.65 4.26
CA ALA A 13 13.17 -16.88 3.66
C ALA A 13 12.49 -17.73 4.76
N GLY A 14 11.19 -17.94 4.62
CA GLY A 14 10.40 -18.80 5.48
C GLY A 14 8.95 -18.78 5.06
N LEU A 15 8.55 -19.72 4.19
CA LEU A 15 7.14 -20.05 4.05
C LEU A 15 6.62 -20.44 5.44
N LEU A 16 5.61 -19.76 5.97
CA LEU A 16 4.54 -20.32 6.81
C LEU A 16 3.54 -19.23 7.21
N SER A 17 2.26 -19.57 7.02
CA SER A 17 1.05 -18.84 7.36
C SER A 17 0.85 -17.50 6.65
N ALA A 18 -0.15 -17.48 5.75
CA ALA A 18 -0.95 -16.29 5.49
C ALA A 18 -1.67 -15.91 6.80
N GLY A 19 -0.92 -15.43 7.79
CA GLY A 19 -1.48 -14.62 8.84
C GLY A 19 -2.00 -13.39 8.14
N ALA A 20 -3.32 -13.27 8.02
CA ALA A 20 -3.92 -11.96 7.81
C ALA A 20 -3.38 -11.10 8.95
N ALA A 21 -2.35 -10.31 8.67
CA ALA A 21 -2.00 -9.20 9.50
C ALA A 21 -3.30 -8.42 9.63
N LEU A 22 -3.88 -8.44 10.83
CA LEU A 22 -4.96 -7.53 11.16
C LEU A 22 -4.30 -6.15 11.20
N ALA A 23 -4.04 -5.59 10.02
CA ALA A 23 -3.66 -4.20 9.88
C ALA A 23 -4.73 -3.40 10.62
N ASP A 24 -4.30 -2.54 11.54
CA ASP A 24 -5.18 -1.67 12.30
C ASP A 24 -6.13 -1.00 11.30
N LYS A 25 -7.42 -1.34 11.40
CA LYS A 25 -8.42 -0.75 10.52
C LYS A 25 -8.50 0.73 10.87
N PRO A 26 -8.32 1.64 9.89
CA PRO A 26 -8.40 3.06 10.19
C PRO A 26 -9.80 3.44 10.67
N GLY A 27 -9.87 4.55 11.42
CA GLY A 27 -11.07 5.01 12.09
C GLY A 27 -12.22 5.41 11.16
N ALA A 28 -13.36 5.76 11.77
CA ALA A 28 -14.55 6.20 11.03
C ALA A 28 -14.23 7.34 10.04
N GLY A 29 -14.61 7.18 8.77
CA GLY A 29 -14.41 8.17 7.70
C GLY A 29 -13.42 7.75 6.62
N TRP A 30 -12.69 6.65 6.80
CA TRP A 30 -11.83 6.10 5.75
C TRP A 30 -12.58 5.17 4.80
N ILE A 31 -12.15 5.12 3.54
CA ILE A 31 -12.48 4.04 2.63
C ILE A 31 -11.88 2.74 3.18
N THR A 32 -12.57 1.62 2.94
CA THR A 32 -12.08 0.32 3.39
C THR A 32 -10.81 -0.09 2.65
N ILE A 33 -10.04 -1.00 3.23
CA ILE A 33 -8.84 -1.56 2.60
C ILE A 33 -9.17 -2.24 1.26
N GLU A 34 -10.34 -2.90 1.16
CA GLU A 34 -10.80 -3.50 -0.09
C GLU A 34 -11.04 -2.45 -1.16
N LYS A 35 -11.59 -1.29 -0.79
CA LYS A 35 -11.80 -0.17 -1.72
C LYS A 35 -10.47 0.44 -2.16
N ALA A 36 -9.50 0.53 -1.26
CA ALA A 36 -8.16 1.01 -1.59
C ALA A 36 -7.44 0.06 -2.57
N ILE A 37 -7.54 -1.26 -2.36
CA ILE A 37 -7.03 -2.27 -3.30
C ILE A 37 -7.72 -2.16 -4.66
N GLU A 38 -9.03 -1.96 -4.69
CA GLU A 38 -9.78 -1.74 -5.93
C GLU A 38 -9.28 -0.48 -6.66
N VAL A 39 -9.07 0.63 -5.95
CA VAL A 39 -8.52 1.88 -6.51
C VAL A 39 -7.10 1.66 -7.06
N ALA A 40 -6.22 0.96 -6.34
CA ALA A 40 -4.87 0.66 -6.82
C ALA A 40 -4.92 -0.10 -8.17
N LYS A 41 -5.78 -1.11 -8.27
CA LYS A 41 -5.90 -1.93 -9.49
C LYS A 41 -6.58 -1.18 -10.64
N THR A 42 -7.67 -0.50 -10.37
CA THR A 42 -8.54 0.07 -11.41
C THR A 42 -8.14 1.48 -11.84
N LYS A 43 -7.58 2.29 -10.94
CA LYS A 43 -7.20 3.68 -11.22
C LYS A 43 -5.70 3.88 -11.36
N ALA A 44 -4.89 3.19 -10.55
CA ALA A 44 -3.42 3.36 -10.58
C ALA A 44 -2.70 2.32 -11.47
N GLY A 45 -3.43 1.30 -11.96
CA GLY A 45 -2.93 0.35 -12.96
C GLY A 45 -2.05 -0.77 -12.38
N TYR A 46 -2.16 -1.04 -11.08
CA TYR A 46 -1.49 -2.17 -10.45
C TYR A 46 -2.11 -3.50 -10.88
N VAL A 47 -1.30 -4.42 -11.34
CA VAL A 47 -1.73 -5.78 -11.69
C VAL A 47 -1.68 -6.72 -10.48
N GLU A 48 -0.84 -6.38 -9.51
CA GLU A 48 -0.64 -7.12 -8.27
C GLU A 48 -0.37 -6.13 -7.13
N VAL A 49 -0.95 -6.38 -5.96
CA VAL A 49 -0.73 -5.60 -4.73
C VAL A 49 -0.15 -6.56 -3.71
N TYR A 50 1.05 -6.26 -3.20
CA TYR A 50 1.80 -7.11 -2.28
C TYR A 50 1.48 -6.79 -0.83
N GLU A 51 1.47 -5.49 -0.53
CA GLU A 51 1.18 -4.97 0.79
C GLU A 51 0.29 -3.73 0.68
N ILE A 52 -0.58 -3.54 1.66
CA ILE A 52 -1.32 -2.32 1.85
C ILE A 52 -1.71 -2.17 3.32
N GLY A 53 -1.43 -1.01 3.89
CA GLY A 53 -1.64 -0.70 5.29
C GLY A 53 -2.04 0.76 5.48
N ALA A 54 -2.72 1.04 6.59
CA ALA A 54 -3.00 2.41 6.98
C ALA A 54 -1.72 3.01 7.59
N ASP A 55 -1.29 4.16 7.09
CA ASP A 55 -0.23 4.94 7.71
C ASP A 55 -0.78 5.95 8.72
N ASN A 56 0.12 6.61 9.45
CA ASN A 56 -0.25 7.62 10.45
C ASN A 56 -0.60 8.99 9.83
N ASP A 57 -0.37 9.19 8.54
CA ASP A 57 -0.53 10.47 7.83
C ASP A 57 -1.89 10.58 7.12
N GLY A 58 -2.73 9.54 7.18
CA GLY A 58 -4.06 9.56 6.58
C GLY A 58 -4.16 8.78 5.28
N TYR A 59 -3.18 7.95 4.95
CA TYR A 59 -3.09 7.25 3.68
C TYR A 59 -3.19 5.74 3.84
N TRP A 60 -3.76 5.11 2.83
CA TRP A 60 -3.43 3.74 2.50
C TRP A 60 -2.10 3.76 1.74
N GLU A 61 -1.04 3.29 2.39
CA GLU A 61 0.27 3.09 1.79
C GLU A 61 0.41 1.62 1.41
N GLY A 62 0.96 1.34 0.23
CA GLY A 62 1.12 -0.03 -0.23
C GLY A 62 2.16 -0.18 -1.31
N GLU A 63 2.54 -1.42 -1.57
CA GLU A 63 3.47 -1.79 -2.62
C GLU A 63 2.76 -2.70 -3.62
N GLY A 64 3.03 -2.47 -4.90
CA GLY A 64 2.46 -3.29 -5.96
C GLY A 64 3.26 -3.26 -7.23
N ARG A 65 2.94 -4.18 -8.13
CA ARG A 65 3.56 -4.29 -9.45
C ARG A 65 2.62 -3.83 -10.55
N LYS A 66 3.15 -3.12 -11.54
CA LYS A 66 2.43 -2.76 -12.77
C LYS A 66 2.76 -3.72 -13.91
N ALA A 67 2.06 -3.58 -15.03
CA ALA A 67 2.20 -4.49 -16.18
C ALA A 67 3.61 -4.51 -16.79
N ASP A 68 4.41 -3.46 -16.56
CA ASP A 68 5.82 -3.38 -16.97
C ASP A 68 6.75 -4.27 -16.11
N GLY A 69 6.21 -4.89 -15.05
CA GLY A 69 6.96 -5.72 -14.11
C GLY A 69 7.65 -4.92 -13.01
N THR A 70 7.59 -3.59 -13.03
CA THR A 70 8.21 -2.73 -12.03
C THR A 70 7.33 -2.64 -10.78
N VAL A 71 7.98 -2.68 -9.62
CA VAL A 71 7.36 -2.49 -8.30
C VAL A 71 7.40 -1.01 -7.93
N TYR A 72 6.31 -0.55 -7.34
CA TYR A 72 6.14 0.82 -6.88
C TYR A 72 5.44 0.82 -5.53
N GLU A 73 5.90 1.71 -4.65
CA GLU A 73 5.13 2.18 -3.51
C GLU A 73 4.05 3.17 -4.01
N PHE A 74 2.83 3.04 -3.49
CA PHE A 74 1.73 3.97 -3.77
C PHE A 74 1.12 4.50 -2.48
N ARG A 75 0.50 5.67 -2.59
CA ARG A 75 -0.36 6.24 -1.54
C ARG A 75 -1.73 6.60 -2.08
N ILE A 76 -2.76 6.18 -1.37
CA ILE A 76 -4.16 6.51 -1.62
C ILE A 76 -4.71 7.26 -0.41
N ASP A 77 -5.37 8.39 -0.65
CA ASP A 77 -6.03 9.16 0.40
C ASP A 77 -7.07 8.31 1.13
N GLY A 78 -6.93 8.19 2.44
CA GLY A 78 -7.76 7.35 3.28
C GLY A 78 -9.23 7.75 3.26
N ALA A 79 -9.56 9.04 3.14
CA ALA A 79 -10.94 9.52 3.17
C ALA A 79 -11.62 9.52 1.79
N SER A 80 -10.92 10.01 0.76
CA SER A 80 -11.47 10.23 -0.58
C SER A 80 -11.19 9.11 -1.57
N GLY A 81 -10.17 8.29 -1.32
CA GLY A 81 -9.71 7.26 -2.27
C GLY A 81 -9.00 7.83 -3.51
N ASN A 82 -8.47 9.05 -3.42
CA ASN A 82 -7.65 9.64 -4.48
C ASN A 82 -6.24 9.04 -4.47
N VAL A 83 -5.72 8.69 -5.65
CA VAL A 83 -4.31 8.25 -5.79
C VAL A 83 -3.43 9.50 -5.72
N LEU A 84 -2.49 9.53 -4.78
CA LEU A 84 -1.68 10.71 -4.50
C LEU A 84 -0.28 10.63 -5.09
N ARG A 85 0.29 9.42 -5.15
CA ARG A 85 1.68 9.23 -5.56
C ARG A 85 1.97 7.78 -5.90
N ASP A 86 2.83 7.59 -6.90
CA ASP A 86 3.55 6.34 -7.15
C ASP A 86 5.06 6.67 -7.10
N GLN A 87 5.82 5.92 -6.31
CA GLN A 87 7.27 6.01 -6.22
C GLN A 87 7.86 4.66 -6.59
N LYS A 88 8.86 4.66 -7.47
CA LYS A 88 9.58 3.43 -7.77
C LYS A 88 10.36 3.00 -6.52
N ASP A 89 10.19 1.74 -6.16
CA ASP A 89 10.98 1.07 -5.11
C ASP A 89 12.36 0.65 -5.63
#